data_AF-A0A7C4D4L3-F1
#
_entry.id   AF-A0A7C4D4L3-F1
#
_cell.length_a   1.000
_cell.length_b   1.000
_cell.length_c   1.000
_cell.angle_alpha   90.00
_cell.angle_beta   90.00
_cell.angle_gamma   90.00
#
_symmetry.space_group_name_H-M   'P 1'
#
loop_
_entity.id
_entity.type
_entity.pdbx_description
1 polymer ?
#
loop_
_entity_poly.entity_id
_entity_poly.type
_entity_poly.pdbx_seq_one_letter_code
_entity_poly.pdbx_strand_id
1 'polypeptide(L)'
;MRVLYCKRIFNAREGQVRVFEMVVAAVIIFVSFSASIFLIYPSHTGEIYERENLDRLGYNVLHNLVETGAIESILKDLNKNDLNIVKAKLKTLIDGIIPLMTYYNLTIFVRNEGSAALNFLLSVSNAPPDIFVKSAEASSTTVVYTSRDGKMYYLMIMLVKGGEKA
;
A
#
# COMPACT_ATOMS: atom_id res chain seq x y z
N MET A 1 33.18 73.96 14.50
CA MET A 1 32.45 73.10 15.46
C MET A 1 31.18 72.41 14.89
N ARG A 2 30.98 72.34 13.56
CA ARG A 2 29.79 71.67 12.95
C ARG A 2 30.08 70.33 12.24
N VAL A 3 31.34 70.04 11.91
CA VAL A 3 31.73 68.85 11.12
C VAL A 3 31.71 67.56 11.95
N LEU A 4 31.94 67.65 13.27
CA LEU A 4 31.94 66.50 14.18
C LEU A 4 30.55 65.90 14.44
N TYR A 5 29.47 66.67 14.25
CA TYR A 5 28.11 66.22 14.55
C TYR A 5 27.52 65.35 13.42
N CYS A 6 27.80 65.67 12.15
CA CYS A 6 27.36 64.87 11.00
C CYS A 6 28.00 63.48 10.95
N LYS A 7 29.28 63.36 11.31
CA LYS A 7 30.01 62.08 11.30
C LYS A 7 29.45 61.08 12.33
N ARG A 8 28.91 61.58 13.44
CA ARG A 8 28.34 60.76 14.52
C ARG A 8 26.94 60.22 14.18
N ILE A 9 26.16 60.96 13.37
CA ILE A 9 24.83 60.53 12.89
C ILE A 9 24.95 59.47 11.78
N PHE A 10 25.98 59.56 10.92
CA PHE A 10 26.23 58.56 9.87
C PHE A 10 26.67 57.20 10.44
N ASN A 11 27.59 57.18 11.41
CA ASN A 11 28.02 55.93 12.04
C ASN A 11 26.91 55.25 12.87
N ALA A 12 25.97 56.01 13.42
CA ALA A 12 24.81 55.44 14.11
C ALA A 12 23.82 54.75 13.14
N ARG A 13 23.78 55.19 11.87
CA ARG A 13 22.94 54.61 10.82
C ARG A 13 23.54 53.35 10.20
N GLU A 14 24.87 53.23 10.12
CA GLU A 14 25.53 52.01 9.63
C GLU A 14 25.20 50.78 10.50
N GLY A 15 25.16 50.96 11.83
CA GLY A 15 24.76 49.90 12.74
C GLY A 15 23.30 49.48 12.56
N GLN A 16 22.39 50.43 12.35
CA GLN A 16 20.98 50.16 12.10
C GLN A 16 20.74 49.45 10.75
N VAL A 17 21.47 49.85 9.70
CA VAL A 17 21.41 49.20 8.39
C VAL A 17 21.92 47.77 8.48
N ARG A 18 23.02 47.52 9.20
CA ARG A 18 23.53 46.15 9.42
C ARG A 18 22.55 45.25 10.18
N VAL A 19 21.85 45.80 11.18
CA VAL A 19 20.82 45.05 11.91
C VAL A 19 19.63 44.74 11.00
N PHE A 20 19.17 45.70 10.20
CA PHE A 20 18.09 45.48 9.24
C PHE A 20 18.46 44.43 8.19
N GLU A 21 19.68 44.48 7.67
CA GLU A 21 20.23 43.49 6.72
C GLU A 21 20.24 42.07 7.31
N MET A 22 20.70 41.90 8.56
CA MET A 22 20.69 40.60 9.23
C MET A 22 19.27 40.05 9.41
N VAL A 23 18.30 40.92 9.75
CA VAL A 23 16.89 40.50 9.90
C VAL A 23 16.31 40.06 8.56
N VAL A 24 16.54 40.82 7.48
CA VAL A 24 16.07 40.45 6.14
C VAL A 24 16.71 39.15 5.67
N ALA A 25 18.02 38.98 5.87
CA ALA A 25 18.71 37.73 5.54
C ALA A 25 18.14 36.54 6.33
N ALA A 26 17.88 36.70 7.63
CA ALA A 26 17.28 35.66 8.44
C ALA A 26 15.88 35.25 7.95
N VAL A 27 15.04 36.21 7.54
CA VAL A 27 13.72 35.93 6.97
C VAL A 27 13.83 35.18 5.65
N ILE A 28 14.73 35.59 4.76
CA ILE A 28 14.96 34.90 3.48
C ILE A 28 15.40 33.44 3.72
N ILE A 29 16.35 33.24 4.64
CA ILE A 29 16.82 31.90 5.00
C ILE A 29 15.65 31.08 5.57
N PHE A 30 14.89 31.61 6.52
CA PHE A 30 13.75 30.91 7.12
C PHE A 30 12.70 30.51 6.07
N VAL A 31 12.32 31.43 5.18
CA VAL A 31 11.36 31.14 4.10
C VAL A 31 11.92 30.11 3.13
N SER A 32 13.20 30.19 2.77
CA SER A 32 13.83 29.21 1.87
C SER A 32 13.88 27.80 2.47
N PHE A 33 14.18 27.68 3.77
CA PHE A 33 14.13 26.41 4.49
C PHE A 33 12.71 25.89 4.62
N SER A 34 11.75 26.75 4.95
CA SER A 34 10.33 26.36 5.04
C SER A 34 9.80 25.87 3.69
N ALA A 35 10.10 26.58 2.60
CA ALA A 35 9.73 26.19 1.25
C ALA A 35 10.43 24.89 0.82
N SER A 36 11.73 24.74 1.11
CA SER A 36 12.48 23.51 0.83
C SER A 36 11.89 22.32 1.59
N ILE A 37 11.55 22.49 2.87
CA ILE A 37 10.90 21.45 3.67
C ILE A 37 9.55 21.10 3.05
N PHE A 38 8.76 22.08 2.64
CA PHE A 38 7.46 21.84 2.00
C PHE A 38 7.58 21.11 0.65
N LEU A 39 8.63 21.40 -0.14
CA LEU A 39 8.88 20.74 -1.42
C LEU A 39 9.49 19.33 -1.28
N ILE A 40 10.27 19.09 -0.21
CA ILE A 40 10.84 17.78 0.10
C ILE A 40 9.82 16.89 0.81
N TYR A 41 8.88 17.47 1.56
CA TYR A 41 7.84 16.71 2.24
C TYR A 41 6.93 16.10 1.17
N PRO A 42 6.91 14.77 1.02
CA PRO A 42 6.12 14.15 -0.01
C PRO A 42 4.64 14.44 0.27
N SER A 43 3.99 15.17 -0.64
CA SER A 43 2.56 15.39 -0.60
C SER A 43 1.85 14.03 -0.73
N HIS A 44 1.31 13.52 0.37
CA HIS A 44 0.36 12.40 0.37
C HIS A 44 0.87 11.08 -0.25
N THR A 45 2.14 10.71 -0.03
CA THR A 45 2.69 9.43 -0.53
C THR A 45 2.40 8.23 0.36
N GLY A 46 1.72 8.43 1.50
CA GLY A 46 1.31 7.33 2.39
C GLY A 46 0.48 6.30 1.63
N GLU A 47 -0.55 6.75 0.92
CA GLU A 47 -1.50 5.88 0.22
C GLU A 47 -0.84 5.08 -0.93
N ILE A 48 0.08 5.71 -1.67
CA ILE A 48 0.81 5.06 -2.78
C ILE A 48 1.79 4.01 -2.24
N TYR A 49 2.49 4.33 -1.16
CA TYR A 49 3.45 3.42 -0.53
C TYR A 49 2.76 2.23 0.15
N GLU A 50 1.60 2.47 0.77
CA GLU A 50 0.79 1.44 1.40
C GLU A 50 0.23 0.46 0.36
N ARG A 51 -0.26 0.96 -0.77
CA ARG A 51 -0.69 0.11 -1.89
C ARG A 51 0.45 -0.73 -2.47
N GLU A 52 1.63 -0.15 -2.69
CA GLU A 52 2.79 -0.92 -3.21
C GLU A 52 3.19 -2.05 -2.25
N ASN A 53 3.16 -1.80 -0.93
CA ASN A 53 3.43 -2.83 0.06
C ASN A 53 2.36 -3.94 0.04
N LEU A 54 1.08 -3.58 -0.14
CA LEU A 54 0.00 -4.56 -0.28
C LEU A 54 0.14 -5.38 -1.58
N ASP A 55 0.55 -4.77 -2.69
CA ASP A 55 0.82 -5.48 -3.95
C ASP A 55 1.95 -6.50 -3.77
N ARG A 56 3.06 -6.11 -3.12
CA ARG A 56 4.17 -7.02 -2.78
C ARG A 56 3.71 -8.15 -1.87
N LEU A 57 2.90 -7.84 -0.86
CA LEU A 57 2.33 -8.84 0.05
C LEU A 57 1.43 -9.83 -0.72
N GLY A 58 0.54 -9.33 -1.59
CA GLY A 58 -0.34 -10.14 -2.42
C GLY A 58 0.42 -11.10 -3.31
N TYR A 59 1.49 -10.61 -3.96
CA TYR A 59 2.35 -11.43 -4.79
C TYR A 59 3.07 -12.52 -3.99
N ASN A 60 3.65 -12.16 -2.84
CA ASN A 60 4.32 -13.11 -1.96
C ASN A 60 3.37 -14.19 -1.44
N VAL A 61 2.15 -13.82 -1.05
CA VAL A 61 1.12 -14.77 -0.58
C VAL A 61 0.75 -15.74 -1.69
N LEU A 62 0.39 -15.23 -2.88
CA LEU A 62 -0.01 -16.09 -4.00
C LEU A 62 1.14 -16.97 -4.50
N HIS A 63 2.35 -16.42 -4.56
CA HIS A 63 3.54 -17.17 -4.94
C HIS A 63 3.82 -18.31 -3.95
N ASN A 64 3.82 -18.03 -2.65
CA ASN A 64 4.02 -19.04 -1.61
C ASN A 64 2.94 -20.13 -1.66
N LEU A 65 1.67 -19.79 -1.89
CA LEU A 65 0.58 -20.76 -2.00
C LEU A 65 0.76 -21.73 -3.18
N VAL A 66 1.29 -21.22 -4.29
CA VAL A 66 1.58 -22.00 -5.50
C VAL A 66 2.83 -22.84 -5.32
N GLU A 67 3.94 -22.25 -4.86
CA GLU A 67 5.24 -22.90 -4.74
C GLU A 67 5.24 -24.03 -3.72
N THR A 68 4.58 -23.82 -2.57
CA THR A 68 4.43 -24.86 -1.54
C THR A 68 3.51 -26.01 -1.97
N GLY A 69 2.76 -25.86 -3.06
CA GLY A 69 1.73 -26.81 -3.49
C GLY A 69 0.52 -26.87 -2.55
N ALA A 70 0.42 -25.94 -1.58
CA ALA A 70 -0.70 -25.89 -0.63
C ALA A 70 -2.04 -25.72 -1.37
N ILE A 71 -2.07 -24.87 -2.40
CA ILE A 71 -3.28 -24.65 -3.20
C ILE A 71 -3.71 -25.93 -3.93
N GLU A 72 -2.76 -26.69 -4.48
CA GLU A 72 -3.05 -27.93 -5.22
C GLU A 72 -3.62 -29.00 -4.29
N SER A 73 -3.09 -29.10 -3.06
CA SER A 73 -3.58 -30.02 -2.04
C SER A 73 -5.04 -29.71 -1.65
N ILE A 74 -5.36 -28.44 -1.42
CA ILE A 74 -6.71 -27.98 -1.06
C ILE A 74 -7.70 -28.20 -2.21
N LEU A 75 -7.28 -27.94 -3.45
CA LEU A 75 -8.14 -28.13 -4.62
C LEU A 75 -8.42 -29.61 -4.90
N LYS A 76 -7.48 -30.52 -4.61
CA LYS A 76 -7.74 -31.97 -4.67
C LYS A 76 -8.75 -32.43 -3.64
N ASP A 77 -8.73 -31.83 -2.45
CA ASP A 77 -9.71 -32.09 -1.40
C ASP A 77 -11.13 -31.62 -1.76
N LEU A 78 -11.26 -30.61 -2.64
CA LEU A 78 -12.56 -30.06 -3.08
C LEU A 78 -13.48 -31.10 -3.73
N ASN A 79 -12.91 -32.05 -4.49
CA ASN A 79 -13.70 -33.10 -5.14
C ASN A 79 -14.15 -34.19 -4.16
N LYS A 80 -13.58 -34.25 -2.94
CA LYS A 80 -13.78 -35.34 -1.98
C LYS A 80 -14.51 -34.91 -0.71
N ASN A 81 -14.34 -33.66 -0.30
CA ASN A 81 -14.82 -33.13 0.98
C ASN A 81 -15.87 -32.03 0.78
N ASP A 82 -16.62 -31.74 1.84
CA ASP A 82 -17.54 -30.60 1.87
C ASP A 82 -16.79 -29.28 1.60
N LEU A 83 -17.35 -28.47 0.70
CA LEU A 83 -16.87 -27.14 0.34
C LEU A 83 -16.60 -26.27 1.58
N ASN A 84 -17.40 -26.38 2.63
CA ASN A 84 -17.23 -25.60 3.85
C ASN A 84 -15.92 -25.96 4.59
N ILE A 85 -15.57 -27.24 4.62
CA ILE A 85 -14.33 -27.72 5.25
C ILE A 85 -13.13 -27.23 4.44
N VAL A 86 -13.22 -27.29 3.11
CA VAL A 86 -12.16 -26.83 2.21
C VAL A 86 -11.96 -25.32 2.33
N LYS A 87 -13.05 -24.54 2.39
CA LYS A 87 -13.00 -23.09 2.65
C LYS A 87 -12.36 -22.79 4.01
N ALA A 88 -12.70 -23.53 5.06
CA ALA A 88 -12.11 -23.34 6.38
C ALA A 88 -10.61 -23.64 6.38
N LYS A 89 -10.16 -24.74 5.76
CA LYS A 89 -8.74 -25.06 5.60
C LYS A 89 -7.98 -23.96 4.86
N LEU A 90 -8.54 -23.48 3.75
CA LEU A 90 -7.95 -22.40 2.95
C LEU A 90 -7.87 -21.10 3.76
N LYS A 91 -8.93 -20.77 4.52
CA LYS A 91 -8.95 -19.62 5.40
C LYS A 91 -7.83 -19.68 6.44
N THR A 92 -7.70 -20.81 7.15
CA THR A 92 -6.65 -21.02 8.16
C THR A 92 -5.25 -20.87 7.58
N LEU A 93 -5.03 -21.39 6.36
CA LEU A 93 -3.74 -21.25 5.67
C LEU A 93 -3.41 -19.79 5.35
N ILE A 94 -4.37 -19.04 4.84
CA ILE A 94 -4.18 -17.63 4.50
C ILE A 94 -4.00 -16.79 5.77
N ASP A 95 -4.79 -17.04 6.81
CA ASP A 95 -4.68 -16.37 8.12
C ASP A 95 -3.30 -16.60 8.77
N GLY A 96 -2.62 -17.71 8.44
CA GLY A 96 -1.26 -17.99 8.90
C GLY A 96 -0.15 -17.25 8.13
N ILE A 97 -0.45 -16.70 6.95
CA ILE A 97 0.52 -16.00 6.09
C ILE A 97 0.31 -14.49 6.12
N ILE A 98 -0.96 -14.05 6.19
CA ILE A 98 -1.33 -12.65 6.14
C ILE A 98 -1.24 -12.01 7.55
N PRO A 99 -0.71 -10.78 7.67
CA PRO A 99 -0.67 -10.07 8.94
C PRO A 99 -2.05 -9.83 9.58
N LEU A 100 -2.10 -9.80 10.92
CA LEU A 100 -3.31 -9.69 11.75
C LEU A 100 -4.13 -8.38 11.57
N MET A 101 -3.62 -7.41 10.82
CA MET A 101 -4.33 -6.15 10.50
C MET A 101 -4.48 -5.97 8.98
N THR A 102 -4.72 -7.04 8.24
CA THR A 102 -4.97 -6.97 6.80
C THR A 102 -6.26 -7.72 6.47
N TYR A 103 -7.20 -7.03 5.85
CA TYR A 103 -8.37 -7.65 5.27
C TYR A 103 -8.02 -8.25 3.90
N TYR A 104 -8.56 -9.43 3.63
CA TYR A 104 -8.34 -10.11 2.37
C TYR A 104 -9.61 -10.74 1.81
N ASN A 105 -9.66 -10.83 0.50
CA ASN A 105 -10.61 -11.66 -0.22
C ASN A 105 -9.87 -12.42 -1.33
N LEU A 106 -9.72 -13.73 -1.16
CA LEU A 106 -9.16 -14.61 -2.16
C LEU A 106 -10.29 -15.25 -2.95
N THR A 107 -10.27 -15.07 -4.26
CA THR A 107 -11.17 -15.72 -5.21
C THR A 107 -10.39 -16.62 -6.14
N ILE A 108 -10.90 -17.84 -6.35
CA ILE A 108 -10.31 -18.83 -7.25
C ILE A 108 -11.27 -19.07 -8.39
N PHE A 109 -10.75 -18.96 -9.62
CA PHE A 109 -11.45 -19.36 -10.82
C PHE A 109 -10.72 -20.53 -11.50
N VAL A 110 -11.48 -21.35 -12.20
CA VAL A 110 -10.95 -22.44 -13.02
C VAL A 110 -11.31 -22.20 -14.48
N ARG A 111 -10.39 -22.48 -15.38
CA ARG A 111 -10.67 -22.50 -16.81
C ARG A 111 -11.08 -23.91 -17.21
N ASN A 112 -12.27 -24.04 -17.80
CA ASN A 112 -12.71 -25.31 -18.37
C ASN A 112 -12.11 -25.50 -19.77
N GLU A 113 -11.73 -26.73 -20.09
CA GLU A 113 -11.28 -27.11 -21.43
C GLU A 113 -12.40 -26.81 -22.45
N GLY A 114 -12.05 -26.10 -23.53
CA GLY A 114 -12.98 -25.73 -24.60
C GLY A 114 -13.71 -24.39 -24.42
N SER A 115 -13.52 -23.67 -23.32
CA SER A 115 -14.07 -22.31 -23.13
C SER A 115 -12.99 -21.29 -22.77
N ALA A 116 -13.13 -20.07 -23.30
CA ALA A 116 -12.32 -18.93 -22.88
C ALA A 116 -12.81 -18.34 -21.54
N ALA A 117 -13.99 -18.72 -21.07
CA ALA A 117 -14.58 -18.18 -19.85
C ALA A 117 -13.95 -18.76 -18.58
N LEU A 118 -13.76 -17.90 -17.58
CA LEU A 118 -13.36 -18.27 -16.23
C LEU A 118 -14.60 -18.64 -15.42
N ASN A 119 -14.59 -19.83 -14.82
CA ASN A 119 -15.67 -20.26 -13.93
C ASN A 119 -15.26 -20.02 -12.49
N PHE A 120 -16.14 -19.39 -11.72
CA PHE A 120 -15.96 -19.23 -10.28
C PHE A 120 -15.91 -20.60 -9.62
N LEU A 121 -14.89 -20.83 -8.79
CA LEU A 121 -14.74 -22.07 -8.04
C LEU A 121 -15.10 -21.85 -6.57
N LEU A 122 -14.40 -20.94 -5.91
CA LEU A 122 -14.64 -20.61 -4.50
C LEU A 122 -14.03 -19.24 -4.14
N SER A 123 -14.56 -18.66 -3.07
CA SER A 123 -14.04 -17.43 -2.45
C SER A 123 -13.90 -17.63 -0.95
N VAL A 124 -12.86 -17.04 -0.37
CA VAL A 124 -12.63 -16.96 1.07
C VAL A 124 -12.23 -15.54 1.43
N SER A 125 -12.90 -14.98 2.44
CA SER A 125 -12.60 -13.66 2.95
C SER A 125 -12.68 -13.63 4.47
N ASN A 126 -11.91 -12.72 5.07
CA ASN A 126 -11.98 -12.39 6.49
C ASN A 126 -12.80 -11.12 6.78
N ALA A 127 -13.37 -10.48 5.75
CA ALA A 127 -14.07 -9.20 5.85
C ALA A 127 -15.36 -9.17 5.02
N PRO A 128 -16.34 -8.31 5.37
CA PRO A 128 -17.48 -8.02 4.52
C PRO A 128 -17.07 -7.41 3.17
N PRO A 129 -17.82 -7.64 2.08
CA PRO A 129 -17.49 -7.13 0.75
C PRO A 129 -17.42 -5.60 0.70
N ASP A 130 -18.18 -4.90 1.55
CA ASP A 130 -18.26 -3.43 1.58
C ASP A 130 -16.92 -2.76 1.89
N ILE A 131 -16.04 -3.43 2.65
CA ILE A 131 -14.71 -2.90 3.02
C ILE A 131 -13.83 -2.75 1.77
N PHE A 132 -13.92 -3.70 0.83
CA PHE A 132 -13.12 -3.69 -0.39
C PHE A 132 -13.59 -2.66 -1.43
N VAL A 133 -14.85 -2.22 -1.34
CA VAL A 133 -15.41 -1.21 -2.25
C VAL A 133 -15.15 0.21 -1.75
N LYS A 134 -15.11 0.40 -0.43
CA LYS A 134 -14.95 1.72 0.20
C LYS A 134 -13.50 2.15 0.44
N SER A 135 -12.57 1.20 0.52
CA SER A 135 -11.15 1.52 0.78
C SER A 135 -10.53 2.22 -0.42
N ALA A 136 -9.84 3.33 -0.15
CA ALA A 136 -9.04 4.03 -1.15
C ALA A 136 -7.76 3.25 -1.49
N GLU A 137 -7.29 2.41 -0.57
CA GLU A 137 -6.02 1.68 -0.62
C GLU A 137 -6.18 0.17 -0.82
N ALA A 138 -7.12 -0.24 -1.67
CA ALA A 138 -7.27 -1.64 -2.05
C ALA A 138 -6.22 -2.07 -3.11
N SER A 139 -5.50 -3.16 -2.81
CA SER A 139 -4.65 -3.86 -3.77
C SER A 139 -5.37 -5.08 -4.33
N SER A 140 -5.22 -5.34 -5.63
CA SER A 140 -5.69 -6.56 -6.28
C SER A 140 -4.54 -7.21 -7.03
N THR A 141 -4.17 -8.42 -6.62
CA THR A 141 -3.09 -9.19 -7.25
C THR A 141 -3.66 -10.47 -7.84
N THR A 142 -3.25 -10.80 -9.07
CA THR A 142 -3.70 -12.00 -9.78
C THR A 142 -2.52 -12.85 -10.20
N VAL A 143 -2.63 -14.17 -10.01
CA VAL A 143 -1.66 -15.16 -10.50
C VAL A 143 -2.40 -16.26 -11.26
N VAL A 144 -1.87 -16.62 -12.42
CA VAL A 144 -2.32 -17.79 -13.18
C VAL A 144 -1.42 -18.96 -12.85
N TYR A 145 -2.03 -20.07 -12.43
CA TYR A 145 -1.35 -21.29 -12.04
C TYR A 145 -1.86 -22.47 -12.86
N THR A 146 -0.96 -23.30 -13.36
CA THR A 146 -1.31 -24.56 -14.04
C THR A 146 -0.98 -25.71 -13.11
N SER A 147 -1.97 -26.54 -12.78
CA SER A 147 -1.77 -27.72 -11.94
C SER A 147 -1.07 -28.84 -12.68
N ARG A 148 -0.54 -29.81 -11.91
CA ARG A 148 0.08 -31.03 -12.46
C ARG A 148 -0.88 -31.85 -13.32
N ASP A 149 -2.17 -31.75 -13.05
CA ASP A 149 -3.23 -32.41 -13.82
C ASP A 149 -3.61 -31.63 -15.10
N GLY A 150 -2.87 -30.58 -15.45
CA GLY A 150 -3.09 -29.76 -16.66
C GLY A 150 -4.18 -28.70 -16.55
N LYS A 151 -4.81 -28.53 -15.38
CA LYS A 151 -5.88 -27.55 -15.17
C LYS A 151 -5.30 -26.17 -14.88
N MET A 152 -5.87 -25.14 -15.51
CA MET A 152 -5.49 -23.75 -15.26
C MET A 152 -6.42 -23.10 -14.24
N TYR A 153 -5.84 -22.53 -13.20
CA TYR A 153 -6.51 -21.78 -12.15
C TYR A 153 -6.06 -20.33 -12.17
N TYR A 154 -6.99 -19.43 -11.89
CA TYR A 154 -6.76 -18.01 -11.75
C TYR A 154 -7.03 -17.66 -10.29
N LEU A 155 -5.98 -17.28 -9.58
CA LEU A 155 -6.03 -16.87 -8.19
C LEU A 155 -6.02 -15.35 -8.15
N MET A 156 -7.05 -14.75 -7.56
CA MET A 156 -7.15 -13.31 -7.36
C MET A 156 -7.26 -13.03 -5.87
N ILE A 157 -6.29 -12.29 -5.32
CA ILE A 157 -6.36 -11.82 -3.93
C ILE A 157 -6.56 -10.31 -3.92
N MET A 158 -7.56 -9.86 -3.18
CA MET A 158 -7.73 -8.46 -2.84
C MET A 158 -7.27 -8.25 -1.40
N LEU A 159 -6.46 -7.22 -1.16
CA LEU A 159 -5.92 -6.87 0.15
C LEU A 159 -6.25 -5.42 0.49
N VAL A 160 -6.62 -5.19 1.74
CA VAL A 160 -6.90 -3.87 2.32
C VAL A 160 -6.28 -3.82 3.70
N LYS A 161 -5.65 -2.72 4.07
CA LYS A 161 -5.09 -2.56 5.42
C LYS A 161 -6.21 -2.33 6.44
N GLY A 162 -6.17 -3.07 7.54
CA GLY A 162 -7.05 -2.88 8.68
C GLY A 162 -6.66 -1.62 9.45
N GLY A 163 -7.63 -0.74 9.69
CA GLY A 163 -7.42 0.55 10.38
C GLY A 163 -7.80 1.77 9.55
N GLU A 164 -7.99 1.62 8.24
CA GLU A 164 -8.72 2.61 7.45
C GLU A 164 -10.18 2.64 7.94
N LYS A 165 -10.65 3.83 8.34
CA LYS A 165 -12.05 4.03 8.76
C LYS A 165 -12.94 3.82 7.54
N ALA A 166 -13.78 2.78 7.60
CA ALA A 166 -14.89 2.56 6.68
C ALA A 166 -16.02 3.60 6.81
#